data_AF-A0A4Q9PDJ2-F1
#
_entry.id   AF-A0A4Q9PDJ2-F1
#
_cell.length_a   1.000
_cell.length_b   1.000
_cell.length_c   1.000
_cell.angle_alpha   90.00
_cell.angle_beta   90.00
_cell.angle_gamma   90.00
#
_symmetry.space_group_name_H-M   'P 1'
#
loop_
_entity.id
_entity.type
_entity.pdbx_description
1 polymer ?
#
loop_
_entity_poly.entity_id
_entity_poly.type
_entity_poly.pdbx_seq_one_letter_code
_entity_poly.pdbx_strand_id
1 'polypeptide(L)'
;MRRMPTFGRDRIRRFWHDVSSRKRLAARDYEAFLITIMPAYEGLLDLPDDQTVADLLFELANWHALAKLRLHTEVTLDIFRITTKHMYEAIRTFAQQTCPRYQTKELPSEATARVRRAKTMNAHTQPSSTRKPIAFNVHNTYKFHSLGDYPDYIERSGPADNYNTQVVSTVSPTSISITTPSPPFLLRERSSVISNS
;
A
#
# COMPACT_ATOMS: atom_id res chain seq x y z
N MET A 1 16.36 10.39 6.36
CA MET A 1 15.13 10.15 7.17
C MET A 1 15.32 9.88 8.68
N ARG A 2 16.19 9.00 9.21
CA ARG A 2 16.23 8.75 10.70
C ARG A 2 16.50 10.00 11.59
N ARG A 3 17.07 11.06 11.03
CA ARG A 3 17.30 12.37 11.68
C ARG A 3 16.19 13.41 11.39
N MET A 4 15.17 13.06 10.62
CA MET A 4 14.04 13.95 10.32
C MET A 4 13.29 14.26 11.62
N PRO A 5 13.05 15.54 11.98
CA PRO A 5 12.29 15.90 13.16
C PRO A 5 10.83 15.46 13.05
N THR A 6 10.17 15.34 14.20
CA THR A 6 8.73 15.06 14.28
C THR A 6 7.92 16.34 14.07
N PHE A 7 6.90 16.28 13.21
CA PHE A 7 6.05 17.43 12.88
C PHE A 7 4.58 17.20 13.26
N GLY A 8 3.98 18.25 13.85
CA GLY A 8 2.64 18.20 14.43
C GLY A 8 2.58 17.36 15.70
N ARG A 9 1.46 17.43 16.42
CA ARG A 9 1.32 16.71 17.71
C ARG A 9 1.23 15.20 17.58
N ASP A 10 0.95 14.69 16.37
CA ASP A 10 0.98 13.24 16.08
C ASP A 10 1.14 12.85 14.58
N ARG A 11 1.31 13.81 13.65
CA ARG A 11 1.21 13.55 12.20
C ARG A 11 2.47 12.89 11.62
N ILE A 12 3.66 13.38 11.97
CA ILE A 12 4.94 12.81 11.50
C ILE A 12 5.72 12.31 12.71
N ARG A 13 5.67 10.99 12.92
CA ARG A 13 6.34 10.31 14.04
C ARG A 13 7.79 9.94 13.69
N ARG A 14 8.61 9.70 14.72
CA ARG A 14 10.05 9.39 14.56
C ARG A 14 10.24 8.08 13.77
N PHE A 15 11.03 8.14 12.70
CA PHE A 15 11.40 6.97 11.91
C PHE A 15 12.41 6.08 12.64
N TRP A 16 11.92 5.11 13.42
CA TRP A 16 12.76 4.19 14.22
C TRP A 16 13.54 3.16 13.40
N HIS A 17 13.04 2.78 12.23
CA HIS A 17 13.64 1.75 11.38
C HIS A 17 14.46 2.35 10.23
N ASP A 18 15.17 1.50 9.49
CA ASP A 18 15.80 1.90 8.24
C ASP A 18 14.76 1.85 7.11
N VAL A 19 14.44 3.01 6.54
CA VAL A 19 13.47 3.17 5.44
C VAL A 19 13.88 2.36 4.20
N SER A 20 15.18 2.28 3.92
CA SER A 20 15.70 1.50 2.78
C SER A 20 15.45 0.00 2.96
N SER A 21 15.43 -0.49 4.21
CA SER A 21 15.23 -1.91 4.52
C SER A 21 13.78 -2.39 4.33
N ARG A 22 12.81 -1.46 4.35
CA ARG A 22 11.35 -1.71 4.20
C ARG A 22 10.75 -2.78 5.12
N LYS A 23 11.39 -3.09 6.26
CA LYS A 23 10.92 -4.11 7.22
C LYS A 23 9.85 -3.53 8.16
N ARG A 24 8.74 -4.27 8.33
CA ARG A 24 7.65 -3.98 9.29
C ARG A 24 6.99 -2.60 9.13
N LEU A 25 6.84 -2.13 7.89
CA LEU A 25 6.14 -0.88 7.58
C LEU A 25 4.61 -1.10 7.56
N ALA A 26 3.87 -0.24 8.25
CA ALA A 26 2.42 -0.10 8.14
C ALA A 26 2.04 0.96 7.08
N ALA A 27 0.78 0.97 6.63
CA ALA A 27 0.29 1.94 5.64
C ALA A 27 0.54 3.41 6.04
N ARG A 28 0.45 3.73 7.34
CA ARG A 28 0.72 5.07 7.88
C ARG A 28 2.18 5.52 7.76
N ASP A 29 3.12 4.57 7.74
CA ASP A 29 4.55 4.89 7.61
C ASP A 29 4.86 5.36 6.19
N TYR A 30 4.20 4.78 5.17
CA TYR A 30 4.31 5.24 3.78
C TYR A 30 3.77 6.66 3.59
N GLU A 31 2.65 7.01 4.23
CA GLU A 31 2.15 8.39 4.26
C GLU A 31 3.16 9.35 4.91
N ALA A 32 3.75 8.97 6.05
CA ALA A 32 4.79 9.78 6.70
C ALA A 32 6.06 9.92 5.84
N PHE A 33 6.44 8.89 5.07
CA PHE A 33 7.54 9.01 4.09
C PHE A 33 7.19 9.99 2.97
N LEU A 34 6.00 9.90 2.37
CA LEU A 34 5.58 10.80 1.28
C LEU A 34 5.58 12.26 1.72
N ILE A 35 5.08 12.57 2.92
CA ILE A 35 5.07 13.94 3.47
C ILE A 35 6.49 14.45 3.76
N THR A 36 7.47 13.57 3.99
CA THR A 36 8.86 13.94 4.33
C THR A 36 9.87 13.66 3.21
N ILE A 37 9.43 13.32 2.00
CA ILE A 37 10.31 12.81 0.95
C ILE A 37 11.20 13.91 0.36
N MET A 38 10.64 15.08 0.04
CA MET A 38 11.38 16.19 -0.60
C MET A 38 12.55 16.70 0.27
N PRO A 39 12.35 17.15 1.53
CA PRO A 39 13.46 17.59 2.39
C PRO A 39 14.35 16.44 2.92
N ALA A 40 14.15 15.20 2.45
CA ALA A 40 15.04 14.08 2.69
C ALA A 40 15.94 13.74 1.49
N TYR A 41 15.73 14.39 0.34
CA TYR A 41 16.47 14.23 -0.91
C TYR A 41 17.05 15.55 -1.45
N GLU A 42 16.52 16.70 -1.03
CA GLU A 42 17.08 18.03 -1.33
C GLU A 42 18.57 18.13 -0.98
N GLY A 43 19.41 18.46 -1.98
CA GLY A 43 20.87 18.57 -1.85
C GLY A 43 21.59 17.23 -1.60
N LEU A 44 21.01 16.10 -2.00
CA LEU A 44 21.59 14.76 -1.83
C LEU A 44 22.40 14.31 -3.05
N LEU A 45 22.10 14.84 -4.24
CA LEU A 45 22.70 14.48 -5.52
C LEU A 45 23.40 15.68 -6.17
N ASP A 46 24.12 15.43 -7.26
CA ASP A 46 24.65 16.50 -8.11
C ASP A 46 23.50 17.30 -8.72
N LEU A 47 23.64 18.63 -8.80
CA LEU A 47 22.57 19.59 -9.17
C LEU A 47 21.60 19.14 -10.30
N PRO A 48 22.04 18.63 -11.48
CA PRO A 48 21.13 18.20 -12.53
C PRO A 48 20.34 16.91 -12.22
N ASP A 49 20.84 16.06 -11.33
CA ASP A 49 20.10 14.89 -10.81
C ASP A 49 19.20 15.27 -9.63
N ASP A 50 19.66 16.17 -8.76
CA ASP A 50 18.89 16.63 -7.59
C ASP A 50 17.57 17.30 -8.03
N GLN A 51 17.62 18.19 -9.03
CA GLN A 51 16.42 18.79 -9.63
C GLN A 51 15.50 17.73 -10.27
N THR A 52 16.06 16.80 -11.06
CA THR A 52 15.27 15.75 -11.73
C THR A 52 14.57 14.83 -10.73
N VAL A 53 15.19 14.60 -9.56
CA VAL A 53 14.59 13.86 -8.45
C VAL A 53 13.58 14.71 -7.68
N ALA A 54 13.83 16.00 -7.47
CA ALA A 54 12.88 16.91 -6.83
C ALA A 54 11.57 17.04 -7.62
N ASP A 55 11.65 17.22 -8.94
CA ASP A 55 10.51 17.31 -9.85
C ASP A 55 9.70 16.00 -9.86
N LEU A 56 10.40 14.85 -9.94
CA LEU A 56 9.79 13.52 -9.81
C LEU A 56 9.05 13.34 -8.47
N LEU A 57 9.68 13.74 -7.36
CA LEU A 57 9.10 13.61 -6.03
C LEU A 57 7.89 14.53 -5.84
N PHE A 58 7.93 15.73 -6.44
CA PHE A 58 6.81 16.65 -6.47
C PHE A 58 5.61 16.07 -7.24
N GLU A 59 5.81 15.59 -8.48
CA GLU A 59 4.69 15.04 -9.27
C GLU A 59 4.11 13.74 -8.68
N LEU A 60 4.95 12.89 -8.07
CA LEU A 60 4.47 11.73 -7.31
C LEU A 60 3.64 12.13 -6.08
N ALA A 61 4.04 13.19 -5.36
CA ALA A 61 3.30 13.70 -4.21
C ALA A 61 1.98 14.39 -4.64
N ASN A 62 2.02 15.15 -5.73
CA ASN A 62 0.86 15.81 -6.35
C ASN A 62 -0.18 14.77 -6.80
N TRP A 63 0.24 13.77 -7.58
CA TRP A 63 -0.61 12.65 -8.01
C TRP A 63 -1.23 11.91 -6.82
N HIS A 64 -0.43 11.58 -5.79
CA HIS A 64 -0.93 10.89 -4.60
C HIS A 64 -1.88 11.76 -3.75
N ALA A 65 -1.68 13.08 -3.71
CA ALA A 65 -2.58 13.99 -3.00
C ALA A 65 -3.97 14.02 -3.68
N LEU A 66 -4.00 14.10 -5.01
CA LEU A 66 -5.23 14.03 -5.80
C LEU A 66 -5.91 12.65 -5.67
N ALA A 67 -5.14 11.56 -5.75
CA ALA A 67 -5.64 10.19 -5.57
C ALA A 67 -6.21 9.90 -4.16
N LYS A 68 -5.98 10.79 -3.18
CA LYS A 68 -6.44 10.67 -1.79
C LYS A 68 -7.58 11.64 -1.45
N LEU A 69 -8.11 12.41 -2.41
CA LEU A 69 -9.25 13.28 -2.15
C LEU A 69 -10.51 12.45 -1.84
N ARG A 70 -11.22 12.84 -0.78
CA ARG A 70 -12.48 12.21 -0.36
C ARG A 70 -13.71 12.68 -1.14
N LEU A 71 -13.52 13.73 -1.94
CA LEU A 71 -14.52 14.33 -2.79
C LEU A 71 -13.80 14.76 -4.06
N HIS A 72 -14.28 14.30 -5.20
CA HIS A 72 -13.86 14.75 -6.51
C HIS A 72 -14.99 15.53 -7.17
N THR A 73 -14.62 16.62 -7.82
CA THR A 73 -15.42 17.33 -8.82
C THR A 73 -14.83 17.09 -10.20
N GLU A 74 -15.58 17.38 -11.26
CA GLU A 74 -15.11 17.38 -12.66
C GLU A 74 -13.74 18.06 -12.81
N VAL A 75 -13.61 19.29 -12.29
CA VAL A 75 -12.35 20.06 -12.29
C VAL A 75 -11.20 19.32 -11.62
N THR A 76 -11.43 18.65 -10.48
CA THR A 76 -10.35 17.87 -9.83
C THR A 76 -10.02 16.58 -10.57
N LEU A 77 -10.96 15.98 -11.31
CA LEU A 77 -10.72 14.82 -12.16
C LEU A 77 -9.89 15.24 -13.39
N ASP A 78 -10.19 16.37 -14.02
CA ASP A 78 -9.38 16.93 -15.11
C ASP A 78 -7.95 17.25 -14.65
N ILE A 79 -7.79 17.92 -13.50
CA ILE A 79 -6.48 18.16 -12.90
C ILE A 79 -5.74 16.83 -12.63
N PHE A 80 -6.44 15.79 -12.16
CA PHE A 80 -5.85 14.48 -11.90
C PHE A 80 -5.46 13.73 -13.19
N ARG A 81 -6.26 13.85 -14.26
CA ARG A 81 -5.95 13.38 -15.62
C ARG A 81 -4.73 14.10 -16.22
N ILE A 82 -4.53 15.39 -15.91
CA ILE A 82 -3.36 16.18 -16.32
C ILE A 82 -2.12 15.80 -15.50
N THR A 83 -2.22 15.79 -14.17
CA THR A 83 -1.14 15.40 -13.25
C THR A 83 -0.63 13.98 -13.52
N THR A 84 -1.50 13.05 -13.91
CA THR A 84 -1.09 11.69 -14.29
C THR A 84 -0.16 11.67 -15.52
N LYS A 85 -0.31 12.62 -16.46
CA LYS A 85 0.61 12.79 -17.59
C LYS A 85 1.97 13.32 -17.13
N HIS A 86 1.99 14.33 -16.26
CA HIS A 86 3.23 14.90 -15.72
C HIS A 86 4.00 13.90 -14.84
N MET A 87 3.32 13.13 -13.99
CA MET A 87 3.93 12.01 -13.26
C MET A 87 4.57 10.98 -14.21
N TYR A 88 3.88 10.62 -15.30
CA TYR A 88 4.42 9.71 -16.32
C TYR A 88 5.59 10.28 -17.11
N GLU A 89 5.61 11.59 -17.34
CA GLU A 89 6.72 12.31 -17.96
C GLU A 89 7.94 12.35 -17.03
N ALA A 90 7.79 12.85 -15.80
CA ALA A 90 8.86 12.93 -14.80
C ALA A 90 9.52 11.56 -14.52
N ILE A 91 8.73 10.47 -14.47
CA ILE A 91 9.26 9.11 -14.29
C ILE A 91 10.03 8.61 -15.51
N ARG A 92 9.65 9.00 -16.74
CA ARG A 92 10.45 8.72 -17.94
C ARG A 92 11.74 9.53 -17.96
N THR A 93 11.67 10.82 -17.63
CA THR A 93 12.83 11.72 -17.52
C THR A 93 13.85 11.17 -16.51
N PHE A 94 13.43 10.83 -15.30
CA PHE A 94 14.28 10.18 -14.29
C PHE A 94 14.85 8.83 -14.76
N ALA A 95 14.05 8.01 -15.46
CA ALA A 95 14.50 6.72 -15.99
C ALA A 95 15.52 6.84 -17.14
N GLN A 96 15.45 7.90 -17.94
CA GLN A 96 16.30 8.13 -19.12
C GLN A 96 17.53 9.00 -18.82
N GLN A 97 17.40 9.98 -17.94
CA GLN A 97 18.45 10.96 -17.66
C GLN A 97 19.23 10.65 -16.38
N THR A 98 18.56 10.30 -15.29
CA THR A 98 19.22 10.06 -13.98
C THR A 98 19.65 8.62 -13.79
N CYS A 99 18.76 7.65 -14.02
CA CYS A 99 19.05 6.23 -13.77
C CYS A 99 20.32 5.69 -14.47
N PRO A 100 20.68 6.09 -15.71
CA PRO A 100 21.90 5.60 -16.36
C PRO A 100 23.20 6.09 -15.70
N ARG A 101 23.18 7.21 -14.94
CA ARG A 101 24.36 7.74 -14.23
C ARG A 101 24.73 6.91 -13.00
N TYR A 102 23.80 6.17 -12.41
CA TYR A 102 23.98 5.49 -11.11
C TYR A 102 23.88 3.95 -11.21
N GLN A 103 25.00 3.25 -11.03
CA GLN A 103 25.04 1.77 -11.04
C GLN A 103 24.42 1.16 -9.75
N THR A 104 23.10 0.95 -9.75
CA THR A 104 22.40 0.30 -8.63
C THR A 104 22.60 -1.22 -8.61
N LYS A 105 22.49 -1.84 -7.41
CA LYS A 105 22.70 -3.28 -7.17
C LYS A 105 21.70 -3.81 -6.15
N GLU A 106 21.21 -5.04 -6.34
CA GLU A 106 20.32 -5.80 -5.43
C GLU A 106 20.59 -5.46 -3.95
N LEU A 107 19.57 -5.22 -3.12
CA LEU A 107 19.78 -5.11 -1.67
C LEU A 107 20.35 -6.44 -1.12
N PRO A 108 21.13 -6.44 -0.02
CA PRO A 108 21.65 -7.67 0.57
C PRO A 108 20.55 -8.70 0.93
N SER A 109 19.37 -8.22 1.30
CA SER A 109 18.15 -9.03 1.53
C SER A 109 17.57 -9.63 0.24
N GLU A 110 17.73 -8.98 -0.90
CA GLU A 110 17.25 -9.47 -2.21
C GLU A 110 18.21 -10.51 -2.79
N ALA A 111 19.51 -10.25 -2.72
CA ALA A 111 20.55 -11.20 -3.12
C ALA A 111 20.47 -12.51 -2.31
N THR A 112 20.30 -12.43 -0.98
CA THR A 112 20.08 -13.61 -0.12
C THR A 112 18.74 -14.30 -0.41
N ALA A 113 17.66 -13.55 -0.66
CA ALA A 113 16.37 -14.14 -1.06
C ALA A 113 16.40 -14.78 -2.46
N ARG A 114 17.27 -14.31 -3.37
CA ARG A 114 17.55 -14.94 -4.67
C ARG A 114 18.35 -16.23 -4.49
N VAL A 115 19.43 -16.20 -3.71
CA VAL A 115 20.24 -17.38 -3.36
C VAL A 115 19.37 -18.48 -2.74
N ARG A 116 18.50 -18.12 -1.77
CA ARG A 116 17.56 -19.07 -1.16
C ARG A 116 16.59 -19.66 -2.17
N ARG A 117 15.96 -18.83 -3.02
CA ARG A 117 15.01 -19.29 -4.06
C ARG A 117 15.66 -20.22 -5.09
N ALA A 118 16.88 -19.92 -5.52
CA ALA A 118 17.62 -20.80 -6.43
C ALA A 118 17.90 -22.17 -5.78
N LYS A 119 18.32 -22.22 -4.51
CA LYS A 119 18.54 -23.49 -3.80
C LYS A 119 17.26 -24.29 -3.54
N THR A 120 16.10 -23.63 -3.35
CA THR A 120 14.81 -24.33 -3.23
C THR A 120 14.27 -24.84 -4.57
N MET A 121 14.69 -24.26 -5.70
CA MET A 121 14.33 -24.78 -7.04
C MET A 121 15.28 -25.89 -7.51
N ASN A 122 16.57 -25.80 -7.17
CA ASN A 122 17.58 -26.82 -7.48
C ASN A 122 18.62 -26.89 -6.35
N ALA A 123 18.56 -27.94 -5.52
CA ALA A 123 19.45 -28.12 -4.37
C ALA A 123 20.95 -28.19 -4.77
N HIS A 124 21.25 -28.72 -5.95
CA HIS A 124 22.60 -28.83 -6.50
C HIS A 124 23.14 -27.53 -7.13
N THR A 125 22.30 -26.51 -7.35
CA THR A 125 22.78 -25.23 -7.86
C THR A 125 23.57 -24.49 -6.78
N GLN A 126 24.75 -23.98 -7.13
CA GLN A 126 25.52 -23.05 -6.31
C GLN A 126 25.31 -21.61 -6.84
N PRO A 127 24.23 -20.92 -6.46
CA PRO A 127 23.96 -19.56 -6.92
C PRO A 127 24.98 -18.59 -6.32
N SER A 128 25.60 -17.76 -7.16
CA SER A 128 26.52 -16.73 -6.70
C SER A 128 25.85 -15.78 -5.70
N SER A 129 26.53 -15.56 -4.57
CA SER A 129 26.13 -14.64 -3.49
C SER A 129 26.35 -13.17 -3.88
N THR A 130 27.13 -12.89 -4.93
CA THR A 130 27.42 -11.54 -5.39
C THR A 130 26.12 -10.80 -5.74
N ARG A 131 25.99 -9.57 -5.24
CA ARG A 131 24.87 -8.65 -5.54
C ARG A 131 24.89 -8.31 -7.04
N LYS A 132 23.84 -8.65 -7.76
CA LYS A 132 23.71 -8.32 -9.20
C LYS A 132 23.41 -6.82 -9.38
N PRO A 133 23.80 -6.22 -10.52
CA PRO A 133 23.28 -4.91 -10.91
C PRO A 133 21.75 -5.00 -11.14
N ILE A 134 21.05 -3.90 -10.87
CA ILE A 134 19.62 -3.71 -11.17
C ILE A 134 19.45 -2.43 -11.98
N ALA A 135 18.59 -2.46 -12.99
CA ALA A 135 18.09 -1.28 -13.70
C ALA A 135 16.68 -0.90 -13.21
N PHE A 136 16.36 0.39 -13.24
CA PHE A 136 15.04 0.89 -12.85
C PHE A 136 13.99 0.53 -13.91
N ASN A 137 13.09 -0.39 -13.58
CA ASN A 137 12.10 -0.97 -14.50
C ASN A 137 10.64 -0.71 -14.13
N VAL A 138 10.37 0.07 -13.07
CA VAL A 138 9.01 0.30 -12.52
C VAL A 138 8.05 0.82 -13.58
N HIS A 139 8.55 1.69 -14.47
CA HIS A 139 7.78 2.33 -15.55
C HIS A 139 7.27 1.36 -16.64
N ASN A 140 7.74 0.10 -16.66
CA ASN A 140 7.28 -0.96 -17.58
C ASN A 140 6.39 -2.00 -16.88
N THR A 141 5.92 -1.74 -15.66
CA THR A 141 5.08 -2.67 -14.91
C THR A 141 3.59 -2.37 -15.14
N TYR A 142 2.77 -3.41 -15.27
CA TYR A 142 1.30 -3.25 -15.38
C TYR A 142 0.73 -2.34 -14.28
N LYS A 143 1.21 -2.50 -13.04
CA LYS A 143 0.80 -1.69 -11.87
C LYS A 143 1.10 -0.20 -12.00
N PHE A 144 2.04 0.18 -12.87
CA PHE A 144 2.36 1.57 -13.16
C PHE A 144 1.46 2.13 -14.28
N HIS A 145 1.19 1.34 -15.31
CA HIS A 145 0.25 1.72 -16.38
C HIS A 145 -1.20 1.82 -15.86
N SER A 146 -1.59 0.97 -14.90
CA SER A 146 -2.91 1.06 -14.27
C SER A 146 -3.11 2.29 -13.36
N LEU A 147 -2.09 3.14 -13.18
CA LEU A 147 -2.27 4.45 -12.53
C LEU A 147 -3.01 5.44 -13.44
N GLY A 148 -2.96 5.23 -14.76
CA GLY A 148 -3.70 6.01 -15.76
C GLY A 148 -5.21 5.93 -15.58
N ASP A 149 -5.69 4.77 -15.12
CA ASP A 149 -7.12 4.46 -14.99
C ASP A 149 -7.75 5.00 -13.70
N TYR A 150 -6.98 5.61 -12.79
CA TYR A 150 -7.46 6.06 -11.48
C TYR A 150 -8.53 7.16 -11.54
N PRO A 151 -8.37 8.27 -12.31
CA PRO A 151 -9.41 9.29 -12.43
C PRO A 151 -10.71 8.69 -13.00
N ASP A 152 -10.55 7.86 -14.04
CA ASP A 152 -11.61 7.11 -14.71
C ASP A 152 -12.38 6.15 -13.79
N TYR A 153 -11.68 5.46 -12.90
CA TYR A 153 -12.29 4.60 -11.88
C TYR A 153 -13.05 5.41 -10.84
N ILE A 154 -12.47 6.49 -10.33
CA ILE A 154 -13.10 7.36 -9.32
C ILE A 154 -14.36 8.04 -9.87
N GLU A 155 -14.34 8.48 -11.14
CA GLU A 155 -15.48 9.08 -11.82
C GLU A 155 -16.67 8.11 -11.93
N ARG A 156 -16.40 6.83 -12.22
CA ARG A 156 -17.45 5.80 -12.41
C ARG A 156 -17.90 5.10 -11.14
N SER A 157 -17.06 5.03 -10.10
CA SER A 157 -17.31 4.19 -8.93
C SER A 157 -17.20 4.94 -7.59
N GLY A 158 -16.70 6.17 -7.60
CA GLY A 158 -16.49 7.00 -6.41
C GLY A 158 -15.11 6.83 -5.75
N PRO A 159 -14.77 7.68 -4.78
CA PRO A 159 -13.48 7.65 -4.08
C PRO A 159 -13.28 6.34 -3.29
N ALA A 160 -12.05 5.82 -3.34
CA ALA A 160 -11.71 4.51 -2.79
C ALA A 160 -11.74 4.39 -1.25
N ASP A 161 -12.01 5.48 -0.51
CA ASP A 161 -12.05 5.47 0.96
C ASP A 161 -13.38 5.05 1.58
N ASN A 162 -14.45 4.88 0.77
CA ASN A 162 -15.80 4.56 1.24
C ASN A 162 -16.18 3.06 1.15
N TYR A 163 -15.31 2.19 0.61
CA TYR A 163 -15.60 0.77 0.47
C TYR A 163 -15.40 -0.01 1.77
N ASN A 164 -16.48 -0.16 2.55
CA ASN A 164 -16.53 -1.15 3.62
C ASN A 164 -17.17 -2.47 3.12
N THR A 165 -16.43 -3.57 3.15
CA THR A 165 -16.91 -4.91 2.78
C THR A 165 -17.57 -5.67 3.94
N GLN A 166 -17.74 -5.02 5.10
CA GLN A 166 -18.43 -5.57 6.25
C GLN A 166 -19.93 -5.74 5.95
N VAL A 167 -20.29 -6.95 5.52
CA VAL A 167 -21.68 -7.36 5.30
C VAL A 167 -22.48 -7.09 6.58
N VAL A 168 -23.49 -6.23 6.49
CA VAL A 168 -24.46 -6.04 7.57
C VAL A 168 -25.30 -7.32 7.63
N SER A 169 -24.89 -8.24 8.50
CA SER A 169 -25.73 -9.37 8.91
C SER A 169 -26.94 -8.80 9.63
N THR A 170 -28.06 -8.68 8.92
CA THR A 170 -29.34 -8.25 9.47
C THR A 170 -29.80 -9.32 10.47
N VAL A 171 -29.44 -9.14 11.74
CA VAL A 171 -29.99 -9.92 12.85
C VAL A 171 -31.48 -9.63 12.88
N SER A 172 -32.28 -10.60 12.44
CA SER A 172 -33.73 -10.55 12.56
C SER A 172 -34.10 -10.38 14.04
N PRO A 173 -35.08 -9.53 14.38
CA PRO A 173 -35.38 -9.22 15.77
C PRO A 173 -35.96 -10.46 16.47
N THR A 174 -35.14 -11.14 17.26
CA THR A 174 -35.58 -12.25 18.12
C THR A 174 -36.69 -11.76 19.03
N SER A 175 -37.86 -12.38 18.92
CA SER A 175 -39.07 -12.02 19.68
C SER A 175 -38.81 -12.05 21.18
N ILE A 176 -39.03 -10.92 21.87
CA ILE A 176 -38.93 -10.82 23.32
C ILE A 176 -40.12 -11.57 23.95
N SER A 177 -39.88 -12.81 24.38
CA SER A 177 -40.84 -13.62 25.12
C SER A 177 -40.92 -13.14 26.58
N ILE A 178 -42.03 -12.50 26.96
CA ILE A 178 -42.33 -12.16 28.35
C ILE A 178 -42.95 -13.39 29.03
N THR A 179 -42.41 -13.79 30.19
CA THR A 179 -42.79 -15.02 30.91
C THR A 179 -43.47 -14.69 32.24
N THR A 180 -44.62 -15.34 32.52
CA THR A 180 -45.15 -15.80 33.84
C THR A 180 -46.70 -15.84 33.84
N PRO A 181 -47.38 -16.65 34.69
CA PRO A 181 -46.96 -17.91 35.34
C PRO A 181 -47.97 -19.09 35.13
N SER A 182 -47.59 -20.29 35.58
CA SER A 182 -48.31 -21.59 35.57
C SER A 182 -49.41 -21.70 36.66
N PRO A 183 -50.06 -22.86 36.97
CA PRO A 183 -50.09 -24.23 36.39
C PRO A 183 -51.59 -24.65 36.09
N PRO A 184 -52.14 -25.88 36.29
CA PRO A 184 -51.64 -27.28 36.40
C PRO A 184 -52.41 -28.33 35.53
N PHE A 185 -52.20 -29.65 35.79
CA PHE A 185 -53.09 -30.82 35.53
C PHE A 185 -53.51 -31.13 34.05
N LEU A 186 -53.25 -32.29 33.42
CA LEU A 186 -52.59 -33.59 33.74
C LEU A 186 -51.81 -34.06 32.46
N LEU A 187 -51.44 -35.31 32.10
CA LEU A 187 -51.68 -36.69 32.59
C LEU A 187 -50.56 -37.66 32.09
N ARG A 188 -50.69 -38.96 32.45
CA ARG A 188 -50.01 -40.16 31.91
C ARG A 188 -50.03 -40.22 30.37
N GLU A 189 -49.10 -40.85 29.65
CA GLU A 189 -47.94 -41.71 29.98
C GLU A 189 -46.86 -41.56 28.85
N ARG A 190 -45.80 -42.35 28.60
CA ARG A 190 -45.41 -43.74 28.94
C ARG A 190 -43.86 -43.89 28.99
N SER A 191 -43.39 -45.09 29.34
CA SER A 191 -42.07 -45.72 29.11
C SER A 191 -41.37 -45.27 27.80
N SER A 192 -40.03 -45.12 27.70
CA SER A 192 -38.92 -45.99 28.14
C SER A 192 -38.95 -47.37 27.43
N VAL A 193 -37.85 -48.03 27.02
CA VAL A 193 -36.40 -47.94 27.33
C VAL A 193 -35.59 -48.25 26.04
N ILE A 194 -34.28 -47.92 26.00
CA ILE A 194 -33.14 -48.83 25.69
C ILE A 194 -31.84 -48.00 25.57
N SER A 195 -30.72 -48.54 26.07
CA SER A 195 -29.41 -47.91 26.09
C SER A 195 -28.30 -48.90 25.75
N ASN A 196 -27.08 -48.37 25.56
CA ASN A 196 -25.81 -49.07 25.39
C ASN A 196 -25.64 -49.77 24.01
N SER A 197 -24.43 -49.93 23.48
CA SER A 197 -23.09 -49.63 24.06
C SER A 197 -22.26 -48.74 23.14
#